data_AF-A0A257MSY7-F1
#
_entry.id   AF-A0A257MSY7-F1
#
_cell.length_a   1.000
_cell.length_b   1.000
_cell.length_c   1.000
_cell.angle_alpha   90.00
_cell.angle_beta   90.00
_cell.angle_gamma   90.00
#
_symmetry.space_group_name_H-M   'P 1'
#
loop_
_entity.id
_entity.type
_entity.pdbx_description
1 polymer ?
#
loop_
_entity_poly.entity_id
_entity_poly.type
_entity_poly.pdbx_seq_one_letter_code
_entity_poly.pdbx_strand_id
1 'polypeptide(L)'
;MTEKDAKEDLKKKLTPLQFHVTQQCGTEPPFNNQFWNNKRAGIYVDVVSGEPLFSSKDKFDSGTGWPSFIRPLKEENVAKKPDYSYGMERVEVRSLKGDSHLGHLFEDGPKPTGLRYCINSASLRFIPAEDLEKEGYGEFSELFEKEESGIQAVKSDHSEGTEYETATFAAGCFWGVESLFKQVKGVVETTVGYTGGSTPDPNYRQVCTGITGHAEAVQISFDPRIVSYEELLSLFWRMHDPTTPNRQGPDVGSQYRSAIFYHSQEQKTAAEKSKQEFDSSGVYINQAVTQIVPASTFYPAEEYHQDYFEKQGGRGCHVLRKR
;
A
#
# COMPACT_ATOMS: atom_id res chain seq x y z
N MET A 1 -29.47 34.73 -7.65
CA MET A 1 -29.17 34.04 -6.38
C MET A 1 -28.06 34.83 -5.71
N THR A 2 -28.23 35.30 -4.47
CA THR A 2 -27.16 36.05 -3.79
C THR A 2 -26.07 35.09 -3.30
N GLU A 3 -24.85 35.58 -3.06
CA GLU A 3 -23.75 34.78 -2.51
C GLU A 3 -24.12 34.14 -1.15
N LYS A 4 -25.00 34.82 -0.40
CA LYS A 4 -25.56 34.33 0.86
C LYS A 4 -26.51 33.15 0.65
N ASP A 5 -27.37 33.20 -0.37
CA ASP A 5 -28.29 32.11 -0.69
C ASP A 5 -27.52 30.87 -1.17
N ALA A 6 -26.46 31.06 -1.96
CA ALA A 6 -25.60 29.98 -2.42
C ALA A 6 -24.90 29.27 -1.25
N LYS A 7 -24.38 30.02 -0.26
CA LYS A 7 -23.75 29.45 0.94
C LYS A 7 -24.74 28.69 1.82
N GLU A 8 -25.98 29.16 1.97
CA GLU A 8 -27.03 28.45 2.72
C GLU A 8 -27.48 27.17 2.03
N ASP A 9 -27.50 27.13 0.70
CA ASP A 9 -27.80 25.90 -0.05
C ASP A 9 -26.67 24.88 0.07
N LEU A 10 -25.41 25.31 0.09
CA LEU A 10 -24.27 24.41 0.32
C LEU A 10 -24.28 23.81 1.74
N LYS A 11 -24.67 24.58 2.77
CA LYS A 11 -24.81 24.04 4.14
C LYS A 11 -25.84 22.91 4.26
N LYS A 12 -26.83 22.86 3.37
CA LYS A 12 -27.84 21.78 3.33
C LYS A 12 -27.34 20.53 2.62
N LYS A 13 -26.41 20.68 1.67
CA LYS A 13 -25.89 19.60 0.83
C LYS A 13 -24.62 18.95 1.38
N LEU A 14 -23.78 19.74 2.05
CA LEU A 14 -22.50 19.31 2.59
C LEU A 14 -22.62 18.96 4.07
N THR A 15 -21.78 18.02 4.53
CA THR A 15 -21.60 17.82 5.97
C THR A 15 -20.94 19.05 6.61
N PRO A 16 -21.05 19.25 7.93
CA PRO A 16 -20.39 20.37 8.61
C PRO A 16 -18.88 20.43 8.35
N LEU A 17 -18.20 19.27 8.29
CA LEU A 17 -16.77 19.19 7.99
C LEU A 17 -16.47 19.57 6.53
N GLN A 18 -17.25 19.06 5.57
CA GLN A 18 -17.08 19.39 4.15
C GLN A 18 -17.30 20.89 3.90
N PHE A 19 -18.32 21.49 4.53
CA PHE A 19 -18.55 22.93 4.45
C PHE A 19 -17.42 23.74 5.10
N HIS A 20 -16.95 23.32 6.27
CA HIS A 20 -15.84 23.97 6.97
C HIS A 20 -14.55 23.95 6.14
N VAL A 21 -14.20 22.79 5.58
CA VAL A 21 -13.02 22.65 4.73
C VAL A 21 -13.19 23.48 3.46
N THR A 22 -14.22 23.20 2.65
CA THR A 22 -14.32 23.79 1.30
C THR A 22 -14.62 25.29 1.31
N GLN A 23 -15.48 25.78 2.20
CA GLN A 23 -15.98 27.16 2.16
C GLN A 23 -15.34 28.09 3.20
N GLN A 24 -14.71 27.53 4.24
CA GLN A 24 -14.07 28.31 5.32
C GLN A 24 -12.56 28.09 5.40
N CYS A 25 -11.97 27.42 4.40
CA CYS A 25 -10.55 27.09 4.34
C CYS A 25 -10.06 26.32 5.57
N GLY A 26 -10.93 25.49 6.15
CA GLY A 26 -10.59 24.60 7.24
C GLY A 26 -9.70 23.44 6.81
N THR A 27 -9.14 22.73 7.77
CA THR A 27 -8.33 21.52 7.54
C THR A 27 -8.88 20.38 8.37
N GLU A 28 -9.12 19.22 7.75
CA GLU A 28 -9.57 18.02 8.46
C GLU A 28 -8.41 17.37 9.24
N PRO A 29 -8.68 16.53 10.25
CA PRO A 29 -7.61 15.84 10.98
C PRO A 29 -6.80 14.86 10.11
N PRO A 30 -5.47 14.78 10.27
CA PRO A 30 -4.66 13.77 9.59
C PRO A 30 -4.98 12.37 10.11
N PHE A 31 -4.86 11.35 9.25
CA PHE A 31 -5.09 9.93 9.52
C PHE A 31 -6.52 9.55 9.97
N ASN A 32 -7.39 10.54 10.17
CA ASN A 32 -8.78 10.35 10.51
C ASN A 32 -9.67 11.06 9.48
N ASN A 33 -9.52 10.64 8.23
CA ASN A 33 -10.29 11.13 7.09
C ASN A 33 -10.54 10.01 6.08
N GLN A 34 -11.36 10.28 5.08
CA GLN A 34 -11.91 9.21 4.23
C GLN A 34 -10.91 8.65 3.21
N PHE A 35 -9.99 9.47 2.70
CA PHE A 35 -9.22 9.12 1.50
C PHE A 35 -7.71 9.09 1.72
N TRP A 36 -7.18 9.34 2.93
CA TRP A 36 -5.74 9.25 3.17
C TRP A 36 -5.17 7.88 2.77
N ASN A 37 -5.84 6.77 3.11
CA ASN A 37 -5.41 5.41 2.78
C ASN A 37 -6.19 4.76 1.62
N ASN A 38 -7.02 5.50 0.88
CA ASN A 38 -7.73 4.93 -0.27
C ASN A 38 -6.73 4.55 -1.39
N LYS A 39 -6.78 3.28 -1.83
CA LYS A 39 -5.96 2.72 -2.92
C LYS A 39 -6.80 2.23 -4.12
N ARG A 40 -8.14 2.38 -4.07
CA ARG A 40 -9.01 1.97 -5.18
C ARG A 40 -8.68 2.77 -6.45
N ALA A 41 -8.71 2.09 -7.60
CA ALA A 41 -8.60 2.73 -8.91
C ALA A 41 -9.79 3.64 -9.17
N GLY A 42 -9.54 4.88 -9.59
CA GLY A 42 -10.60 5.85 -9.85
C GLY A 42 -10.11 7.29 -9.79
N ILE A 43 -11.05 8.22 -9.85
CA ILE A 43 -10.77 9.65 -9.79
C ILE A 43 -11.36 10.29 -8.53
N TYR A 44 -10.79 11.41 -8.15
CA TYR A 44 -11.29 12.29 -7.10
C TYR A 44 -11.85 13.54 -7.74
N VAL A 45 -13.10 13.84 -7.44
CA VAL A 45 -13.82 15.01 -7.91
C VAL A 45 -14.12 15.96 -6.76
N ASP A 46 -14.29 17.25 -7.05
CA ASP A 46 -14.75 18.23 -6.07
C ASP A 46 -16.11 17.82 -5.52
N VAL A 47 -16.24 17.77 -4.19
CA VAL A 47 -17.50 17.42 -3.54
C VAL A 47 -18.62 18.44 -3.82
N VAL A 48 -18.26 19.68 -4.16
CA VAL A 48 -19.21 20.77 -4.43
C VAL A 48 -19.67 20.77 -5.88
N SER A 49 -18.72 20.86 -6.83
CA SER A 49 -19.04 21.03 -8.25
C SER A 49 -19.04 19.73 -9.06
N GLY A 50 -18.44 18.65 -8.53
CA GLY A 50 -18.19 17.42 -9.29
C GLY A 50 -17.07 17.55 -10.33
N GLU A 51 -16.31 18.65 -10.36
CA GLU A 51 -15.23 18.77 -11.32
C GLU A 51 -14.09 17.77 -11.04
N PRO A 52 -13.50 17.14 -12.07
CA PRO A 52 -12.45 16.16 -11.88
C PRO A 52 -11.14 16.83 -11.46
N LEU A 53 -10.59 16.42 -10.31
CA LEU A 53 -9.44 17.09 -9.68
C LEU A 53 -8.17 16.23 -9.72
N PHE A 54 -8.24 14.97 -9.30
CA PHE A 54 -7.07 14.11 -9.15
C PHE A 54 -7.36 12.67 -9.59
N SER A 55 -6.32 11.94 -9.99
CA SER A 55 -6.40 10.50 -10.28
C SER A 55 -5.74 9.69 -9.17
N SER A 56 -6.27 8.50 -8.88
CA SER A 56 -5.61 7.54 -7.99
C SER A 56 -4.23 7.11 -8.50
N LYS A 57 -3.96 7.19 -9.82
CA LYS A 57 -2.64 6.89 -10.42
C LYS A 57 -1.56 7.90 -10.03
N ASP A 58 -1.96 9.13 -9.70
CA ASP A 58 -1.03 10.19 -9.26
C ASP A 58 -1.01 10.33 -7.73
N LYS A 59 -1.80 9.52 -7.01
CA LYS A 59 -1.84 9.50 -5.55
C LYS A 59 -0.63 8.75 -5.00
N PHE A 60 -0.04 9.27 -3.92
CA PHE A 60 1.04 8.63 -3.20
C PHE A 60 0.89 8.85 -1.68
N ASP A 61 1.60 8.03 -0.90
CA ASP A 61 1.67 8.22 0.54
C ASP A 61 2.78 9.21 0.89
N SER A 62 2.39 10.37 1.42
CA SER A 62 3.29 11.42 1.88
C SER A 62 3.70 11.27 3.35
N GLY A 63 3.08 10.36 4.10
CA GLY A 63 3.20 10.27 5.55
C GLY A 63 2.52 11.41 6.31
N THR A 64 1.79 12.32 5.64
CA THR A 64 1.14 13.46 6.31
C THR A 64 -0.24 13.11 6.89
N GLY A 65 -0.82 11.99 6.48
CA GLY A 65 -2.17 11.59 6.89
C GLY A 65 -3.30 12.27 6.11
N TRP A 66 -2.99 12.93 4.99
CA TRP A 66 -3.98 13.42 4.01
C TRP A 66 -3.68 12.81 2.63
N PRO A 67 -4.71 12.61 1.77
CA PRO A 67 -4.46 12.18 0.40
C PRO A 67 -3.54 13.17 -0.31
N SER A 68 -2.46 12.65 -0.86
CA SER A 68 -1.42 13.43 -1.53
C SER A 68 -1.26 12.99 -2.97
N PHE A 69 -1.12 13.96 -3.88
CA PHE A 69 -1.00 13.70 -5.31
C PHE A 69 0.20 14.43 -5.91
N ILE A 70 0.81 13.87 -6.95
CA ILE A 70 1.97 14.49 -7.61
C ILE A 70 1.59 15.55 -8.65
N ARG A 71 0.33 15.51 -9.13
CA ARG A 71 -0.25 16.46 -10.10
C ARG A 71 -1.79 16.37 -10.12
N PRO A 72 -2.49 17.41 -10.57
CA PRO A 72 -3.92 17.35 -10.87
C PRO A 72 -4.19 16.54 -12.14
N LEU A 73 -5.44 16.05 -12.25
CA LEU A 73 -5.94 15.32 -13.41
C LEU A 73 -6.06 16.22 -14.65
N LYS A 74 -6.48 17.47 -14.44
CA LYS A 74 -6.51 18.56 -15.42
C LYS A 74 -6.01 19.82 -14.72
N GLU A 75 -4.89 20.41 -15.18
CA GLU A 75 -4.31 21.61 -14.55
C GLU A 75 -5.29 22.79 -14.58
N GLU A 76 -6.14 22.88 -15.61
CA GLU A 76 -7.16 23.92 -15.72
C GLU A 76 -8.28 23.83 -14.66
N ASN A 77 -8.46 22.70 -13.98
CA ASN A 77 -9.48 22.55 -12.94
C ASN A 77 -8.99 23.00 -11.56
N VAL A 78 -7.72 23.37 -11.43
CA VAL A 78 -7.08 23.69 -10.15
C VAL A 78 -6.45 25.09 -10.19
N ALA A 79 -6.91 25.96 -9.29
CA ALA A 79 -6.33 27.27 -9.06
C ALA A 79 -5.28 27.22 -7.93
N LYS A 80 -4.16 27.92 -8.13
CA LYS A 80 -3.08 28.07 -7.15
C LYS A 80 -3.08 29.51 -6.65
N LYS A 81 -3.22 29.72 -5.34
CA LYS A 81 -3.32 31.04 -4.73
C LYS A 81 -2.30 31.20 -3.60
N PRO A 82 -1.55 32.31 -3.52
CA PRO A 82 -0.71 32.57 -2.36
C PRO A 82 -1.54 32.64 -1.07
N ASP A 83 -1.07 31.95 -0.03
CA ASP A 83 -1.67 31.94 1.31
C ASP A 83 -0.61 32.36 2.34
N TYR A 84 -0.85 33.52 2.96
CA TYR A 84 0.01 34.11 4.00
C TYR A 84 -0.58 33.96 5.42
N SER A 85 -1.64 33.16 5.56
CA SER A 85 -2.32 32.95 6.83
C SER A 85 -1.38 32.34 7.86
N TYR A 86 -1.59 32.69 9.13
CA TYR A 86 -0.77 32.23 10.26
C TYR A 86 0.73 32.56 10.14
N GLY A 87 1.10 33.54 9.30
CA GLY A 87 2.49 33.95 9.10
C GLY A 87 3.35 32.95 8.31
N MET A 88 2.72 31.99 7.64
CA MET A 88 3.39 31.03 6.76
C MET A 88 3.21 31.45 5.31
N GLU A 89 4.23 31.25 4.47
CA GLU A 89 4.10 31.39 3.01
C GLU A 89 3.79 30.02 2.40
N ARG A 90 2.56 29.84 1.92
CA ARG A 90 2.09 28.58 1.32
C ARG A 90 1.37 28.87 0.01
N VAL A 91 1.17 27.82 -0.80
CA VAL A 91 0.33 27.89 -1.99
C VAL A 91 -0.94 27.10 -1.73
N GLU A 92 -2.05 27.80 -1.57
CA GLU A 92 -3.39 27.23 -1.48
C GLU A 92 -3.81 26.65 -2.84
N VAL A 93 -4.42 25.47 -2.78
CA VAL A 93 -4.99 24.76 -3.93
C VAL A 93 -6.52 24.84 -3.83
N ARG A 94 -7.18 25.35 -4.86
CA ARG A 94 -8.64 25.48 -4.93
C ARG A 94 -9.20 24.85 -6.21
N SER A 95 -10.42 24.34 -6.14
CA SER A 95 -11.15 23.89 -7.34
C SER A 95 -11.63 25.11 -8.14
N LEU A 96 -11.52 25.07 -9.47
CA LEU A 96 -11.79 26.25 -10.29
C LEU A 96 -13.29 26.56 -10.40
N LYS A 97 -14.13 25.54 -10.60
CA LYS A 97 -15.60 25.72 -10.73
C LYS A 97 -16.29 25.86 -9.39
N GLY A 98 -15.86 25.08 -8.40
CA GLY A 98 -16.48 25.08 -7.06
C GLY A 98 -15.99 26.19 -6.14
N ASP A 99 -14.84 26.80 -6.45
CA ASP A 99 -14.07 27.63 -5.50
C ASP A 99 -13.90 26.93 -4.14
N SER A 100 -13.76 25.60 -4.14
CA SER A 100 -13.58 24.82 -2.92
C SER A 100 -12.11 24.91 -2.49
N HIS A 101 -11.85 25.24 -1.22
CA HIS A 101 -10.55 24.99 -0.63
C HIS A 101 -10.27 23.49 -0.62
N LEU A 102 -9.21 23.07 -1.31
CA LEU A 102 -8.79 21.67 -1.40
C LEU A 102 -7.68 21.38 -0.41
N GLY A 103 -6.68 22.24 -0.33
CA GLY A 103 -5.53 22.09 0.56
C GLY A 103 -4.36 22.95 0.10
N HIS A 104 -3.15 22.38 0.13
CA HIS A 104 -1.93 23.12 -0.17
C HIS A 104 -0.96 22.35 -1.06
N LEU A 105 -0.20 23.10 -1.85
CA LEU A 105 0.87 22.59 -2.71
C LEU A 105 2.22 22.82 -2.04
N PHE A 106 3.06 21.79 -2.09
CA PHE A 106 4.42 21.79 -1.54
C PHE A 106 5.43 21.29 -2.59
N GLU A 107 6.68 21.72 -2.48
CA GLU A 107 7.80 21.34 -3.38
C GLU A 107 8.64 20.16 -2.85
N ASP A 108 8.08 19.39 -1.90
CA ASP A 108 8.71 18.23 -1.26
C ASP A 108 8.11 16.89 -1.76
N GLY A 109 7.50 16.91 -2.95
CA GLY A 109 6.91 15.73 -3.55
C GLY A 109 7.94 14.80 -4.21
N PRO A 110 7.54 13.57 -4.54
CA PRO A 110 8.39 12.63 -5.25
C PRO A 110 8.59 13.07 -6.71
N LYS A 111 9.65 12.55 -7.33
CA LYS A 111 9.83 12.63 -8.78
C LYS A 111 8.68 11.88 -9.50
N PRO A 112 8.30 12.29 -10.73
CA PRO A 112 9.01 13.23 -11.60
C PRO A 112 8.71 14.71 -11.36
N THR A 113 7.56 15.07 -10.78
CA THR A 113 7.15 16.47 -10.65
C THR A 113 7.88 17.19 -9.52
N GLY A 114 8.25 16.48 -8.45
CA GLY A 114 8.76 17.11 -7.23
C GLY A 114 7.68 17.85 -6.43
N LEU A 115 6.42 17.72 -6.83
CA LEU A 115 5.30 18.46 -6.25
C LEU A 115 4.43 17.53 -5.41
N ARG A 116 3.92 18.05 -4.29
CA ARG A 116 2.97 17.37 -3.43
C ARG A 116 1.74 18.23 -3.23
N TYR A 117 0.65 17.83 -3.86
CA TYR A 117 -0.69 18.36 -3.62
C TYR A 117 -1.27 17.63 -2.40
N CYS A 118 -1.22 18.26 -1.24
CA CYS A 118 -1.75 17.71 0.02
C CYS A 118 -3.20 18.19 0.19
N ILE A 119 -4.17 17.29 0.05
CA ILE A 119 -5.57 17.65 -0.13
C ILE A 119 -6.43 17.10 1.00
N ASN A 120 -7.46 17.83 1.41
CA ASN A 120 -8.45 17.37 2.37
C ASN A 120 -9.44 16.42 1.68
N SER A 121 -9.61 15.22 2.20
CA SER A 121 -10.65 14.26 1.81
C SER A 121 -12.05 14.85 1.88
N ALA A 122 -12.33 15.69 2.88
CA ALA A 122 -13.61 16.41 2.99
C ALA A 122 -13.89 17.39 1.83
N SER A 123 -12.91 17.70 0.99
CA SER A 123 -13.14 18.46 -0.25
C SER A 123 -13.42 17.57 -1.47
N LEU A 124 -13.27 16.25 -1.31
CA LEU A 124 -13.29 15.29 -2.40
C LEU A 124 -14.50 14.36 -2.32
N ARG A 125 -14.86 13.82 -3.49
CA ARG A 125 -15.70 12.64 -3.66
C ARG A 125 -14.96 11.68 -4.58
N PHE A 126 -14.93 10.40 -4.23
CA PHE A 126 -14.24 9.38 -5.01
C PHE A 126 -15.20 8.68 -5.98
N ILE A 127 -14.78 8.52 -7.23
CA ILE A 127 -15.48 7.75 -8.27
C ILE A 127 -14.61 6.56 -8.65
N PRO A 128 -15.02 5.33 -8.31
CA PRO A 128 -14.32 4.13 -8.74
C PRO A 128 -14.21 4.05 -10.27
N ALA A 129 -13.13 3.47 -10.77
CA ALA A 129 -12.89 3.32 -12.21
C ALA A 129 -14.06 2.60 -12.92
N GLU A 130 -14.61 1.57 -12.28
CA GLU A 130 -15.76 0.80 -12.75
C GLU A 130 -17.07 1.60 -12.86
N ASP A 131 -17.17 2.75 -12.20
CA ASP A 131 -18.36 3.62 -12.19
C ASP A 131 -18.18 4.90 -13.03
N LEU A 132 -17.01 5.11 -13.67
CA LEU A 132 -16.70 6.35 -14.40
C LEU A 132 -17.71 6.66 -15.51
N GLU A 133 -18.03 5.69 -16.36
CA GLU A 133 -19.00 5.89 -17.43
C GLU A 133 -20.40 6.23 -16.89
N LYS A 134 -20.84 5.47 -15.89
CA LYS A 134 -22.14 5.62 -15.25
C LYS A 134 -22.31 6.98 -14.58
N GLU A 135 -21.24 7.52 -14.01
CA GLU A 135 -21.23 8.81 -13.33
C GLU A 135 -20.91 10.01 -14.25
N GLY A 136 -20.72 9.79 -15.55
CA GLY A 136 -20.49 10.85 -16.54
C GLY A 136 -19.03 11.29 -16.68
N TYR A 137 -18.09 10.48 -16.20
CA TYR A 137 -16.63 10.69 -16.24
C TYR A 137 -15.94 9.72 -17.22
N GLY A 138 -16.67 9.16 -18.18
CA GLY A 138 -16.15 8.15 -19.11
C GLY A 138 -14.93 8.58 -19.94
N GLU A 139 -14.69 9.89 -20.10
CA GLU A 139 -13.46 10.40 -20.75
C GLU A 139 -12.17 9.98 -20.02
N PHE A 140 -12.28 9.57 -18.75
CA PHE A 140 -11.15 9.14 -17.92
C PHE A 140 -11.00 7.62 -17.82
N SER A 141 -11.92 6.82 -18.38
CA SER A 141 -11.87 5.36 -18.30
C SER A 141 -10.56 4.81 -18.86
N GLU A 142 -10.07 5.38 -19.98
CA GLU A 142 -8.81 4.98 -20.60
C GLU A 142 -7.57 5.08 -19.69
N LEU A 143 -7.61 5.94 -18.66
CA LEU A 143 -6.51 6.07 -17.69
C LEU A 143 -6.35 4.81 -16.83
N PHE A 144 -7.40 4.01 -16.74
CA PHE A 144 -7.47 2.81 -15.92
C PHE A 144 -7.56 1.53 -16.77
N GLU A 145 -7.90 1.64 -18.04
CA GLU A 145 -7.91 0.52 -19.00
C GLU A 145 -6.51 0.14 -19.51
N LYS A 146 -5.55 1.09 -19.55
CA LYS A 146 -4.26 0.88 -20.25
C LYS A 146 -3.20 0.04 -19.53
N GLU A 147 -3.46 -0.46 -18.33
CA GLU A 147 -2.57 -1.47 -17.71
C GLU A 147 -2.69 -2.87 -18.34
N GLU A 148 -3.67 -3.10 -19.24
CA GLU A 148 -3.80 -4.36 -19.98
C GLU A 148 -3.20 -4.34 -21.40
N SER A 149 -2.63 -3.21 -21.85
CA SER A 149 -2.05 -3.10 -23.20
C SER A 149 -0.58 -3.55 -23.31
N GLY A 150 -0.26 -4.65 -22.62
CA GLY A 150 0.86 -5.54 -22.93
C GLY A 150 0.41 -6.94 -23.37
N ILE A 151 -0.89 -7.23 -23.34
CA ILE A 151 -1.47 -8.50 -23.76
C ILE A 151 -2.60 -8.17 -24.75
N GLN A 152 -2.28 -8.16 -26.04
CA GLN A 152 -3.32 -8.09 -27.06
C GLN A 152 -4.20 -9.33 -26.98
N ALA A 153 -5.46 -9.09 -26.68
CA ALA A 153 -6.55 -10.05 -26.76
C ALA A 153 -6.62 -10.67 -28.17
N VAL A 154 -6.33 -11.96 -28.26
CA VAL A 154 -7.02 -12.82 -29.21
C VAL A 154 -8.34 -13.19 -28.54
N LYS A 155 -9.44 -12.60 -29.01
CA LYS A 155 -10.78 -13.11 -28.70
C LYS A 155 -10.96 -14.44 -29.44
N SER A 156 -11.01 -15.53 -28.69
CA SER A 156 -11.88 -16.67 -29.02
C SER A 156 -11.96 -17.62 -27.83
N ASP A 157 -13.22 -17.86 -27.42
CA ASP A 157 -13.75 -19.12 -26.91
C ASP A 157 -12.98 -19.93 -25.85
N HIS A 158 -13.66 -20.09 -24.70
CA HIS A 158 -13.53 -21.20 -23.75
C HIS A 158 -12.22 -21.32 -22.94
N SER A 159 -12.34 -20.97 -21.64
CA SER A 159 -11.64 -21.53 -20.46
C SER A 159 -10.13 -21.76 -20.50
N GLU A 160 -9.37 -20.99 -19.72
CA GLU A 160 -8.50 -21.49 -18.62
C GLU A 160 -7.81 -20.30 -17.93
N GLY A 161 -8.16 -20.08 -16.66
CA GLY A 161 -7.55 -19.07 -15.80
C GLY A 161 -6.17 -19.53 -15.32
N THR A 162 -5.24 -18.60 -15.25
CA THR A 162 -4.01 -18.79 -14.47
C THR A 162 -4.15 -17.93 -13.23
N GLU A 163 -4.53 -18.56 -12.13
CA GLU A 163 -4.62 -17.93 -10.82
C GLU A 163 -3.21 -17.64 -10.29
N TYR A 164 -2.99 -16.44 -9.75
CA TYR A 164 -1.79 -16.16 -8.96
C TYR A 164 -1.83 -16.97 -7.67
N GLU A 165 -0.68 -17.41 -7.20
CA GLU A 165 -0.56 -18.14 -5.94
C GLU A 165 -0.10 -17.22 -4.81
N THR A 166 -0.51 -17.55 -3.59
CA THR A 166 -0.11 -16.85 -2.37
C THR A 166 0.93 -17.64 -1.60
N ALA A 167 2.04 -16.99 -1.23
CA ALA A 167 3.03 -17.51 -0.28
C ALA A 167 3.11 -16.61 0.95
N THR A 168 3.48 -17.16 2.11
CA THR A 168 3.67 -16.33 3.32
C THR A 168 4.84 -16.82 4.16
N PHE A 169 5.80 -15.92 4.43
CA PHE A 169 7.06 -16.23 5.08
C PHE A 169 7.36 -15.25 6.22
N ALA A 170 7.91 -15.75 7.33
CA ALA A 170 8.48 -14.96 8.41
C ALA A 170 9.97 -15.30 8.56
N ALA A 171 10.83 -14.29 8.49
CA ALA A 171 12.29 -14.48 8.43
C ALA A 171 13.06 -13.40 9.21
N GLY A 172 12.47 -12.86 10.27
CA GLY A 172 13.00 -11.71 11.02
C GLY A 172 12.29 -10.41 10.65
N CYS A 173 12.98 -9.27 10.78
CA CYS A 173 12.43 -7.97 10.42
C CYS A 173 11.88 -7.98 8.98
N PHE A 174 10.56 -7.81 8.85
CA PHE A 174 9.84 -7.98 7.59
C PHE A 174 10.22 -6.96 6.49
N TRP A 175 10.81 -5.81 6.81
CA TRP A 175 11.18 -4.77 5.85
C TRP A 175 12.23 -5.28 4.87
N GLY A 176 13.22 -6.00 5.40
CA GLY A 176 14.27 -6.56 4.54
C GLY A 176 13.77 -7.79 3.79
N VAL A 177 12.86 -8.57 4.39
CA VAL A 177 12.26 -9.75 3.76
C VAL A 177 11.44 -9.32 2.54
N GLU A 178 10.58 -8.32 2.71
CA GLU A 178 9.77 -7.72 1.65
C GLU A 178 10.65 -7.19 0.51
N SER A 179 11.65 -6.37 0.84
CA SER A 179 12.56 -5.79 -0.15
C SER A 179 13.28 -6.83 -1.00
N LEU A 180 13.57 -8.02 -0.45
CA LEU A 180 14.20 -9.12 -1.19
C LEU A 180 13.22 -9.85 -2.10
N PHE A 181 12.01 -10.16 -1.61
CA PHE A 181 11.00 -10.83 -2.44
C PHE A 181 10.48 -9.94 -3.56
N LYS A 182 10.33 -8.63 -3.33
CA LYS A 182 9.85 -7.68 -4.33
C LYS A 182 10.77 -7.56 -5.55
N GLN A 183 12.05 -7.93 -5.41
CA GLN A 183 13.02 -7.96 -6.52
C GLN A 183 12.93 -9.23 -7.39
N VAL A 184 12.12 -10.21 -6.99
CA VAL A 184 12.01 -11.49 -7.71
C VAL A 184 11.08 -11.32 -8.90
N LYS A 185 11.59 -11.57 -10.11
CA LYS A 185 10.77 -11.60 -11.31
C LYS A 185 9.68 -12.67 -11.17
N GLY A 186 8.42 -12.29 -11.33
CA GLY A 186 7.26 -13.17 -11.14
C GLY A 186 6.53 -12.96 -9.83
N VAL A 187 7.12 -12.24 -8.87
CA VAL A 187 6.37 -11.67 -7.74
C VAL A 187 5.57 -10.48 -8.24
N VAL A 188 4.27 -10.50 -7.96
CA VAL A 188 3.29 -9.49 -8.40
C VAL A 188 3.05 -8.46 -7.30
N GLU A 189 2.89 -8.94 -6.07
CA GLU A 189 2.61 -8.09 -4.90
C GLU A 189 3.28 -8.66 -3.65
N THR A 190 3.74 -7.77 -2.77
CA THR A 190 4.22 -8.09 -1.42
C THR A 190 3.49 -7.23 -0.41
N THR A 191 3.11 -7.80 0.73
CA THR A 191 2.53 -7.07 1.86
C THR A 191 3.18 -7.56 3.14
N VAL A 192 3.72 -6.64 3.95
CA VAL A 192 4.21 -6.97 5.30
C VAL A 192 3.06 -6.98 6.30
N GLY A 193 3.15 -7.84 7.31
CA GLY A 193 2.06 -8.01 8.28
C GLY A 193 2.38 -8.95 9.42
N TYR A 194 1.31 -9.30 10.13
CA TYR A 194 1.34 -10.09 11.34
C TYR A 194 0.47 -11.35 11.15
N THR A 195 1.03 -12.52 11.44
CA THR A 195 0.25 -13.78 11.39
C THR A 195 0.82 -14.85 12.32
N GLY A 196 0.12 -15.97 12.47
CA GLY A 196 0.54 -17.09 13.32
C GLY A 196 0.39 -16.87 14.83
N GLY A 197 -0.23 -15.77 15.25
CA GLY A 197 -0.59 -15.46 16.64
C GLY A 197 -2.09 -15.59 16.92
N SER A 198 -2.50 -15.17 18.11
CA SER A 198 -3.88 -15.32 18.61
C SER A 198 -4.64 -14.01 18.77
N THR A 199 -3.96 -12.87 18.84
CA THR A 199 -4.61 -11.56 19.00
C THR A 199 -5.21 -11.08 17.67
N PRO A 200 -6.52 -10.81 17.58
CA PRO A 200 -7.11 -10.24 16.38
C PRO A 200 -6.72 -8.76 16.20
N ASP A 201 -6.64 -8.32 14.95
CA ASP A 201 -6.32 -6.94 14.53
C ASP A 201 -5.17 -6.29 15.33
N PRO A 202 -4.00 -6.96 15.43
CA PRO A 202 -2.88 -6.45 16.19
C PRO A 202 -2.25 -5.22 15.52
N ASN A 203 -1.78 -4.26 16.31
CA ASN A 203 -0.88 -3.21 15.84
C ASN A 203 0.58 -3.52 16.17
N TYR A 204 1.52 -2.80 15.53
CA TYR A 204 2.95 -3.01 15.71
C TYR A 204 3.38 -2.98 17.18
N ARG A 205 2.89 -2.02 17.96
CA ARG A 205 3.24 -1.89 19.38
C ARG A 205 2.83 -3.12 20.19
N GLN A 206 1.68 -3.69 19.89
CA GLN A 206 1.22 -4.93 20.54
C GLN A 206 2.11 -6.10 20.13
N VAL A 207 2.46 -6.25 18.86
CA VAL A 207 3.33 -7.32 18.36
C VAL A 207 4.72 -7.24 19.00
N CYS A 208 5.28 -6.03 19.15
CA CYS A 208 6.56 -5.80 19.82
C CYS A 208 6.60 -6.24 21.29
N THR A 209 5.45 -6.43 21.95
CA THR A 209 5.41 -7.01 23.31
C THR A 209 5.75 -8.51 23.34
N GLY A 210 5.64 -9.19 22.20
CA GLY A 210 5.76 -10.65 22.08
C GLY A 210 4.56 -11.45 22.61
N ILE A 211 3.57 -10.79 23.23
CA ILE A 211 2.42 -11.44 23.88
C ILE A 211 1.38 -11.90 22.85
N THR A 212 1.30 -11.25 21.68
CA THR A 212 0.27 -11.55 20.66
C THR A 212 0.45 -12.91 19.99
N GLY A 213 1.66 -13.47 20.08
CA GLY A 213 2.07 -14.70 19.39
C GLY A 213 2.32 -14.53 17.88
N HIS A 214 2.07 -13.35 17.32
CA HIS A 214 2.26 -13.12 15.89
C HIS A 214 3.74 -13.11 15.52
N ALA A 215 4.05 -13.55 14.30
CA ALA A 215 5.31 -13.30 13.61
C ALA A 215 5.16 -12.07 12.72
N GLU A 216 6.23 -11.29 12.57
CA GLU A 216 6.40 -10.44 11.40
C GLU A 216 6.57 -11.32 10.16
N ALA A 217 5.69 -11.14 9.19
CA ALA A 217 5.64 -11.95 7.99
C ALA A 217 5.42 -11.09 6.74
N VAL A 218 5.74 -11.68 5.59
CA VAL A 218 5.46 -11.12 4.26
C VAL A 218 4.53 -12.07 3.55
N GLN A 219 3.37 -11.57 3.11
CA GLN A 219 2.48 -12.25 2.19
C GLN A 219 2.83 -11.83 0.76
N ILE A 220 2.93 -12.79 -0.14
CA ILE A 220 3.43 -12.62 -1.50
C ILE A 220 2.39 -13.20 -2.45
N SER A 221 1.97 -12.41 -3.44
CA SER A 221 1.24 -12.89 -4.61
C SER A 221 2.24 -13.08 -5.75
N PHE A 222 2.28 -14.26 -6.35
CA PHE A 222 3.24 -14.58 -7.41
C PHE A 222 2.60 -15.36 -8.57
N ASP A 223 3.19 -15.22 -9.76
CA ASP A 223 2.83 -15.98 -10.94
C ASP A 223 3.63 -17.30 -10.98
N PRO A 224 3.00 -18.46 -10.73
CA PRO A 224 3.70 -19.76 -10.71
C PRO A 224 4.29 -20.15 -12.07
N ARG A 225 3.92 -19.45 -13.16
CA ARG A 225 4.50 -19.65 -14.50
C ARG A 225 5.83 -18.92 -14.68
N ILE A 226 6.12 -17.93 -13.84
CA ILE A 226 7.34 -17.10 -13.92
C ILE A 226 8.31 -17.45 -12.81
N VAL A 227 7.81 -17.70 -11.59
CA VAL A 227 8.61 -18.10 -10.43
C VAL A 227 7.91 -19.23 -9.67
N SER A 228 8.65 -20.28 -9.34
CA SER A 228 8.09 -21.40 -8.58
C SER A 228 8.11 -21.14 -7.07
N TYR A 229 7.25 -21.84 -6.32
CA TYR A 229 7.28 -21.78 -4.86
C TYR A 229 8.63 -22.26 -4.28
N GLU A 230 9.28 -23.25 -4.91
CA GLU A 230 10.62 -23.71 -4.56
C GLU A 230 11.69 -22.64 -4.76
N GLU A 231 11.56 -21.78 -5.77
CA GLU A 231 12.46 -20.63 -5.96
C GLU A 231 12.28 -19.60 -4.84
N LEU A 232 11.04 -19.35 -4.41
CA LEU A 232 10.76 -18.50 -3.25
C LEU A 232 11.33 -19.11 -1.95
N LEU A 233 11.18 -20.43 -1.75
CA LEU A 233 11.79 -21.15 -0.63
C LEU A 233 13.32 -21.07 -0.67
N SER A 234 13.93 -21.22 -1.84
CA SER A 234 15.38 -21.08 -2.01
C SER A 234 15.86 -19.69 -1.58
N LEU A 235 15.12 -18.64 -1.93
CA LEU A 235 15.43 -17.28 -1.47
C LEU A 235 15.22 -17.13 0.04
N PHE A 236 14.13 -17.68 0.59
CA PHE A 236 13.84 -17.71 2.03
C PHE A 236 15.01 -18.30 2.84
N TRP A 237 15.52 -19.47 2.45
CA TRP A 237 16.65 -20.12 3.16
C TRP A 237 17.97 -19.35 3.07
N ARG A 238 18.13 -18.50 2.05
CA ARG A 238 19.36 -17.72 1.81
C ARG A 238 19.36 -16.35 2.47
N MET A 239 18.19 -15.80 2.80
CA MET A 239 18.06 -14.43 3.29
C MET A 239 18.24 -14.25 4.79
N HIS A 240 18.13 -15.32 5.57
CA HIS A 240 18.09 -15.23 7.04
C HIS A 240 18.80 -16.42 7.69
N ASP A 241 19.08 -16.35 8.99
CA ASP A 241 19.50 -17.50 9.79
C ASP A 241 18.27 -18.26 10.32
N PRO A 242 17.96 -19.46 9.80
CA PRO A 242 16.80 -20.23 10.25
C PRO A 242 17.10 -21.10 11.48
N THR A 243 18.30 -21.05 12.04
CA THR A 243 18.73 -21.89 13.17
C THR A 243 18.57 -21.20 14.52
N THR A 244 18.27 -19.89 14.52
CA THR A 244 18.12 -19.07 15.71
C THR A 244 16.66 -19.02 16.18
N PRO A 245 16.32 -19.63 17.34
CA PRO A 245 14.95 -19.58 17.85
C PRO A 245 14.58 -18.17 18.30
N ASN A 246 13.43 -17.67 17.81
CA ASN A 246 12.84 -16.37 18.20
C ASN A 246 13.84 -15.19 18.10
N ARG A 247 14.66 -15.19 17.06
CA ARG A 247 15.67 -14.16 16.83
C ARG A 247 16.07 -14.13 15.37
N GLN A 248 16.33 -12.93 14.85
CA GLN A 248 17.10 -12.76 13.63
C GLN A 248 18.13 -11.65 13.80
N GLY A 249 19.42 -12.00 13.72
CA GLY A 249 20.51 -11.06 13.96
C GLY A 249 20.35 -10.28 15.30
N PRO A 250 20.31 -8.93 15.28
CA PRO A 250 20.11 -8.14 16.49
C PRO A 250 18.67 -8.18 17.02
N ASP A 251 17.70 -8.57 16.21
CA ASP A 251 16.27 -8.53 16.53
C ASP A 251 15.87 -9.78 17.34
N VAL A 252 15.57 -9.59 18.62
CA VAL A 252 15.22 -10.67 19.56
C VAL A 252 13.74 -10.61 19.92
N GLY A 253 13.03 -11.72 19.74
CA GLY A 253 11.61 -11.83 20.05
C GLY A 253 10.91 -12.91 19.22
N SER A 254 9.83 -13.46 19.75
CA SER A 254 9.01 -14.47 19.07
C SER A 254 8.42 -13.95 17.76
N GLN A 255 8.24 -12.64 17.63
CA GLN A 255 7.80 -11.97 16.42
C GLN A 255 8.83 -12.07 15.28
N TYR A 256 10.11 -12.25 15.57
CA TYR A 256 11.17 -12.36 14.56
C TYR A 256 11.54 -13.81 14.23
N ARG A 257 10.72 -14.78 14.64
CA ARG A 257 10.98 -16.21 14.40
C ARG A 257 10.95 -16.55 12.91
N SER A 258 11.69 -17.58 12.54
CA SER A 258 11.61 -18.21 11.23
C SER A 258 10.34 -19.06 11.12
N ALA A 259 9.47 -18.79 10.14
CA ALA A 259 8.28 -19.59 9.86
C ALA A 259 7.86 -19.54 8.38
N ILE A 260 7.27 -20.64 7.91
CA ILE A 260 6.63 -20.79 6.61
C ILE A 260 5.15 -21.11 6.87
N PHE A 261 4.26 -20.28 6.34
CA PHE A 261 2.82 -20.39 6.48
C PHE A 261 2.24 -20.89 5.16
N TYR A 262 1.98 -22.20 5.05
CA TYR A 262 1.56 -22.82 3.79
C TYR A 262 0.08 -22.59 3.50
N HIS A 263 -0.25 -22.31 2.23
CA HIS A 263 -1.62 -22.09 1.73
C HIS A 263 -2.21 -23.32 1.05
N SER A 264 -1.39 -24.32 0.72
CA SER A 264 -1.82 -25.58 0.11
C SER A 264 -1.01 -26.78 0.63
N GLN A 265 -1.47 -27.98 0.33
CA GLN A 265 -0.77 -29.21 0.71
C GLN A 265 0.52 -29.39 -0.09
N GLU A 266 0.55 -28.90 -1.32
CA GLU A 266 1.72 -28.84 -2.20
C GLU A 266 2.79 -27.93 -1.59
N GLN A 267 2.41 -26.73 -1.14
CA GLN A 267 3.32 -25.82 -0.44
C GLN A 267 3.87 -26.42 0.85
N LYS A 268 3.03 -27.13 1.63
CA LYS A 268 3.49 -27.84 2.83
C LYS A 268 4.58 -28.87 2.48
N THR A 269 4.32 -29.74 1.50
CA THR A 269 5.25 -30.78 1.10
C THR A 269 6.55 -30.19 0.53
N ALA A 270 6.46 -29.14 -0.28
CA ALA A 270 7.64 -28.44 -0.80
C ALA A 270 8.45 -27.77 0.32
N ALA A 271 7.79 -27.12 1.29
CA ALA A 271 8.45 -26.50 2.43
C ALA A 271 9.17 -27.54 3.30
N GLU A 272 8.51 -28.65 3.64
CA GLU A 272 9.09 -29.74 4.44
C GLU A 272 10.31 -30.36 3.74
N LYS A 273 10.20 -30.61 2.43
CA LYS A 273 11.32 -31.08 1.61
C LYS A 273 12.48 -30.09 1.61
N SER A 274 12.20 -28.80 1.36
CA SER A 274 13.25 -27.76 1.31
C SER A 274 13.97 -27.59 2.65
N LYS A 275 13.27 -27.77 3.77
CA LYS A 275 13.86 -27.77 5.12
C LYS A 275 14.82 -28.94 5.31
N GLN A 276 14.43 -30.16 4.89
CA GLN A 276 15.30 -31.33 4.96
C GLN A 276 16.54 -31.18 4.09
N GLU A 277 16.39 -30.62 2.88
CA GLU A 277 17.51 -30.31 1.98
C GLU A 277 18.46 -29.27 2.60
N PHE A 278 17.90 -28.23 3.22
CA PHE A 278 18.67 -27.23 3.96
C PHE A 278 19.46 -27.86 5.12
N ASP A 279 18.82 -28.65 5.98
CA ASP A 279 19.49 -29.31 7.11
C ASP A 279 20.58 -30.29 6.64
N SER A 280 20.35 -30.98 5.53
CA SER A 280 21.30 -31.93 4.93
C SER A 280 22.48 -31.23 4.23
N SER A 281 22.34 -29.95 3.86
CA SER A 281 23.39 -29.19 3.17
C SER A 281 24.64 -28.96 4.02
N GLY A 282 24.52 -29.04 5.36
CA GLY A 282 25.61 -28.76 6.29
C GLY A 282 26.06 -27.30 6.32
N VAL A 283 25.30 -26.40 5.69
CA VAL A 283 25.59 -24.95 5.63
C VAL A 283 25.54 -24.30 7.02
N TYR A 284 24.79 -24.90 7.95
CA TYR A 284 24.83 -24.62 9.38
C TYR A 284 25.11 -25.90 10.16
N ILE A 285 25.75 -25.74 11.32
CA ILE A 285 25.98 -26.85 12.27
C ILE A 285 24.65 -27.22 12.96
N ASN A 286 23.81 -26.22 13.24
CA ASN A 286 22.51 -26.40 13.86
C ASN A 286 21.43 -26.63 12.81
N GLN A 287 20.41 -27.43 13.17
CA GLN A 287 19.23 -27.63 12.33
C GLN A 287 18.33 -26.39 12.31
N ALA A 288 17.55 -26.24 11.25
CA ALA A 288 16.56 -25.20 11.10
C ALA A 288 15.43 -25.34 12.15
N VAL A 289 15.23 -24.28 12.93
CA VAL A 289 14.10 -24.15 13.87
C VAL A 289 12.84 -23.60 13.20
N THR A 290 12.89 -23.35 11.89
CA THR A 290 11.77 -22.86 11.07
C THR A 290 10.50 -23.67 11.30
N GLN A 291 9.43 -22.97 11.67
CA GLN A 291 8.09 -23.55 11.80
C GLN A 291 7.46 -23.71 10.42
N ILE A 292 6.84 -24.85 10.14
CA ILE A 292 6.04 -25.07 8.92
C ILE A 292 4.62 -25.36 9.37
N VAL A 293 3.75 -24.37 9.24
CA VAL A 293 2.40 -24.37 9.84
C VAL A 293 1.39 -23.87 8.82
N PRO A 294 0.10 -24.25 8.92
CA PRO A 294 -0.91 -23.75 7.99
C PRO A 294 -1.02 -22.23 8.10
N ALA A 295 -1.24 -21.56 6.98
CA ALA A 295 -1.57 -20.15 6.98
C ALA A 295 -2.83 -19.88 7.80
N SER A 296 -2.75 -18.86 8.66
CA SER A 296 -3.89 -18.34 9.42
C SER A 296 -4.20 -16.92 8.94
N THR A 297 -5.11 -16.23 9.64
CA THR A 297 -5.45 -14.84 9.31
C THR A 297 -4.18 -14.00 9.25
N PHE A 298 -4.00 -13.31 8.11
CA PHE A 298 -2.92 -12.37 7.91
C PHE A 298 -3.46 -10.96 8.15
N TYR A 299 -2.81 -10.23 9.06
CA TYR A 299 -3.16 -8.85 9.37
C TYR A 299 -2.10 -7.94 8.73
N PRO A 300 -2.42 -7.19 7.67
CA PRO A 300 -1.49 -6.22 7.10
C PRO A 300 -0.98 -5.26 8.17
N ALA A 301 0.35 -5.06 8.21
CA ALA A 301 0.95 -4.09 9.10
C ALA A 301 0.63 -2.67 8.63
N GLU A 302 0.82 -1.70 9.52
CA GLU A 302 0.58 -0.29 9.22
C GLU A 302 1.36 0.16 7.97
N GLU A 303 0.79 1.08 7.19
CA GLU A 303 1.34 1.50 5.88
C GLU A 303 2.79 1.99 5.95
N TYR A 304 3.22 2.58 7.08
CA TYR A 304 4.60 3.01 7.24
C TYR A 304 5.60 1.84 7.27
N HIS A 305 5.14 0.61 7.52
CA HIS A 305 5.96 -0.59 7.39
C HIS A 305 6.00 -1.14 5.97
N GLN A 306 4.99 -0.87 5.14
CA GLN A 306 4.93 -1.32 3.75
C GLN A 306 5.97 -0.56 2.91
N ASP A 307 6.74 -1.28 2.12
CA ASP A 307 7.77 -0.73 1.23
C ASP A 307 8.78 0.17 1.95
N TYR A 308 9.07 -0.12 3.23
CA TYR A 308 9.83 0.77 4.10
C TYR A 308 11.19 1.18 3.51
N PHE A 309 11.94 0.23 2.95
CA PHE A 309 13.25 0.53 2.37
C PHE A 309 13.18 1.33 1.06
N GLU A 310 12.13 1.16 0.27
CA GLU A 310 11.91 1.98 -0.93
C GLU A 310 11.55 3.41 -0.53
N LYS A 311 10.72 3.58 0.51
CA LYS A 311 10.30 4.88 1.04
C LYS A 311 11.47 5.65 1.70
N GLN A 312 12.36 4.97 2.42
CA GLN A 312 13.43 5.60 3.22
C GLN A 312 14.81 5.64 2.56
N GLY A 313 14.98 5.08 1.36
CA GLY A 313 16.27 5.06 0.65
C GLY A 313 17.36 4.24 1.35
N GLY A 314 16.98 3.38 2.29
CA GLY A 314 17.90 2.53 3.06
C GLY A 314 18.30 1.26 2.31
N ARG A 315 19.48 0.70 2.64
CA ARG A 315 19.90 -0.63 2.17
C ARG A 315 19.50 -1.69 3.20
N GLY A 316 19.03 -2.84 2.71
CA GLY A 316 18.33 -3.86 3.50
C GLY A 316 19.07 -4.38 4.74
N CYS A 317 18.31 -4.81 5.75
CA CYS A 317 18.81 -5.42 6.99
C CYS A 317 19.31 -6.87 6.84
N HIS A 318 19.01 -7.53 5.71
CA HIS A 318 19.39 -8.92 5.47
C HIS A 318 20.59 -9.03 4.53
N VAL A 319 21.48 -9.97 4.83
CA VAL A 319 22.64 -10.28 3.99
C VAL A 319 22.38 -11.60 3.27
N LEU A 320 22.16 -11.54 1.96
CA LEU A 320 21.97 -12.74 1.14
C LEU A 320 23.23 -13.62 1.15
N ARG A 321 23.06 -14.88 1.53
CA ARG A 321 24.14 -15.87 1.38
C ARG A 321 24.33 -16.24 -0.10
N LYS A 322 25.60 -16.43 -0.48
CA LYS A 322 25.96 -16.93 -1.82
C LYS A 322 25.40 -18.34 -2.00
N ARG A 323 25.00 -18.65 -3.24
CA ARG A 323 24.61 -20.00 -3.64
C ARG A 323 25.77 -20.98 -3.42
#